data_AF-A0A925FMH4-F1
#
_entry.id   AF-A0A925FMH4-F1
#
_cell.length_a   1.000
_cell.length_b   1.000
_cell.length_c   1.000
_cell.angle_alpha   90.00
_cell.angle_beta   90.00
_cell.angle_gamma   90.00
#
_symmetry.space_group_name_H-M   'P 1'
#
loop_
_entity.id
_entity.type
_entity.pdbx_description
1 polymer ?
#
loop_
_entity_poly.entity_id
_entity_poly.type
_entity_poly.pdbx_seq_one_letter_code
_entity_poly.pdbx_strand_id
1 'polypeptide(L)'
;MTQAWEIDNFLEVRNGQLQISGVSAVELAAQHGTPLFVFSESRIRRNIDRLKLVENEIACNLKICYAAKANSNMAILRTVKEAGSDIEVNSGGELWKALKI
;
A
#
# COMPACT_ATOMS: atom_id res chain seq x y z
N MET A 1 24.51 -3.85 9.76
CA MET A 1 23.17 -4.08 10.33
C MET A 1 22.20 -3.34 9.44
N THR A 2 21.22 -4.04 8.86
CA THR A 2 20.11 -3.38 8.14
C THR A 2 19.35 -2.52 9.12
N GLN A 3 18.96 -1.32 8.69
CA GLN A 3 18.30 -0.37 9.57
C GLN A 3 16.86 -0.85 9.80
N ALA A 4 16.29 -0.63 10.98
CA ALA A 4 14.96 -1.16 11.32
C ALA A 4 13.82 -0.64 10.42
N TRP A 5 14.08 0.43 9.66
CA TRP A 5 13.15 1.06 8.74
C TRP A 5 13.37 0.64 7.28
N GLU A 6 14.49 -0.02 6.95
CA GLU A 6 14.74 -0.51 5.60
C GLU A 6 13.76 -1.63 5.27
N ILE A 7 13.22 -1.59 4.06
CA ILE A 7 12.28 -2.59 3.57
C ILE A 7 12.72 -2.93 2.17
N ASP A 8 13.23 -4.15 2.02
CA ASP A 8 13.78 -4.66 0.76
C ASP A 8 12.82 -4.40 -0.41
N ASN A 9 13.36 -3.83 -1.51
CA ASN A 9 12.63 -3.40 -2.71
C ASN A 9 11.67 -2.20 -2.53
N PHE A 10 11.60 -1.57 -1.36
CA PHE A 10 10.66 -0.47 -1.08
C PHE A 10 11.26 0.76 -0.42
N LEU A 11 12.01 0.59 0.67
CA LEU A 11 12.70 1.64 1.41
C LEU A 11 14.17 1.26 1.50
N GLU A 12 14.99 1.90 0.69
CA GLU A 12 16.41 1.58 0.53
C GLU A 12 17.26 2.85 0.54
N VAL A 13 18.55 2.73 0.84
CA VAL A 13 19.52 3.80 0.62
C VAL A 13 20.35 3.50 -0.62
N ARG A 14 20.34 4.42 -1.59
CA ARG A 14 21.26 4.38 -2.74
C ARG A 14 22.02 5.69 -2.81
N ASN A 15 23.35 5.62 -2.84
CA ASN A 15 24.25 6.79 -2.86
C ASN A 15 23.95 7.81 -1.74
N GLY A 16 23.64 7.32 -0.53
CA GLY A 16 23.31 8.18 0.62
C GLY A 16 21.92 8.82 0.59
N GLN A 17 21.07 8.50 -0.40
CA GLN A 17 19.71 9.02 -0.52
C GLN A 17 18.67 7.92 -0.31
N LEU A 18 17.61 8.26 0.43
CA LEU A 18 16.44 7.40 0.59
C LEU A 18 15.74 7.23 -0.76
N GLN A 19 15.50 5.98 -1.13
CA GLN A 19 14.71 5.57 -2.27
C GLN A 19 13.38 5.00 -1.79
N ILE A 20 12.28 5.47 -2.38
CA ILE A 20 10.92 4.95 -2.15
C ILE A 20 10.48 4.25 -3.43
N SER A 21 10.46 2.91 -3.41
CA SER A 21 10.18 2.06 -4.58
C SER A 21 11.06 2.38 -5.79
N GLY A 22 12.34 2.65 -5.54
CA GLY A 22 13.32 2.98 -6.58
C GLY A 22 13.33 4.44 -7.03
N VAL A 23 12.50 5.31 -6.44
CA VAL A 23 12.48 6.75 -6.74
C VAL A 23 13.10 7.54 -5.58
N SER A 24 13.97 8.51 -5.88
CA SER A 24 14.64 9.28 -4.84
C SER A 24 13.64 10.16 -4.07
N ALA A 25 13.69 10.10 -2.74
CA ALA A 25 12.90 10.97 -1.88
C ALA A 25 13.26 12.46 -2.07
N VAL A 26 14.51 12.76 -2.43
CA VAL A 26 14.97 14.13 -2.73
C VAL A 26 14.34 14.64 -4.02
N GLU A 27 14.30 13.81 -5.07
CA GLU A 27 13.65 14.16 -6.34
C GLU A 27 12.14 14.38 -6.15
N LEU A 28 11.48 13.48 -5.40
CA LEU A 28 10.05 13.63 -5.07
C LEU A 28 9.78 14.93 -4.31
N ALA A 29 10.60 15.27 -3.33
CA ALA A 29 10.46 16.51 -2.56
C ALA A 29 10.72 17.75 -3.43
N ALA A 30 11.69 17.70 -4.35
CA ALA A 30 11.96 18.80 -5.27
C ALA A 30 10.82 18.99 -6.29
N GLN A 31 10.23 17.90 -6.78
CA GLN A 31 9.16 17.92 -7.77
C GLN A 31 7.81 18.33 -7.19
N HIS A 32 7.45 17.83 -6.00
CA HIS A 32 6.11 17.96 -5.42
C HIS A 32 6.04 18.90 -4.21
N GLY A 33 7.19 19.40 -3.72
CA GLY A 33 7.28 20.21 -2.51
C GLY A 33 7.14 19.39 -1.23
N THR A 34 7.19 20.07 -0.08
CA THR A 34 7.00 19.47 1.26
C THR A 34 6.04 20.30 2.12
N PRO A 35 5.29 19.68 3.05
CA PRO A 35 5.27 18.25 3.41
C PRO A 35 4.62 17.36 2.35
N LEU A 36 5.16 16.14 2.17
CA LEU A 36 4.72 15.18 1.16
C LEU A 36 4.51 13.78 1.77
N PHE A 37 3.36 13.18 1.50
CA PHE A 37 3.11 11.76 1.77
C PHE A 37 3.32 10.95 0.49
N VAL A 38 4.15 9.90 0.58
CA VAL A 38 4.45 9.01 -0.54
C VAL A 38 4.04 7.59 -0.16
N PHE A 39 3.23 6.96 -1.01
CA PHE A 39 2.79 5.58 -0.83
C PHE A 39 3.31 4.73 -1.98
N SER A 40 3.76 3.52 -1.65
CA SER A 40 4.22 2.54 -2.63
C SER A 40 3.08 1.61 -3.02
N GLU A 41 2.59 1.74 -4.25
CA GLU A 41 1.60 0.84 -4.82
C GLU A 41 2.10 -0.61 -4.87
N SER A 42 3.35 -0.83 -5.31
CA SER A 42 3.94 -2.17 -5.37
C SER A 42 4.00 -2.84 -3.99
N ARG A 43 4.24 -2.06 -2.93
CA ARG A 43 4.22 -2.57 -1.55
C ARG A 43 2.82 -2.95 -1.10
N ILE A 44 1.81 -2.17 -1.46
CA ILE A 44 0.41 -2.48 -1.15
C ILE A 44 0.03 -3.81 -1.80
N ARG A 45 0.33 -3.98 -3.10
CA ARG A 45 0.07 -5.23 -3.83
C ARG A 45 0.79 -6.42 -3.22
N ARG A 46 2.11 -6.32 -3.00
CA ARG A 46 2.92 -7.39 -2.39
C ARG A 46 2.42 -7.78 -0.99
N ASN A 47 1.93 -6.83 -0.19
CA ASN A 47 1.35 -7.14 1.11
C ASN A 47 0.08 -8.00 0.99
N ILE A 48 -0.79 -7.69 0.03
CA ILE A 48 -2.01 -8.47 -0.23
C ILE A 48 -1.65 -9.85 -0.78
N ASP A 49 -0.73 -9.93 -1.74
CA ASP A 49 -0.26 -11.21 -2.28
C ASP A 49 0.34 -12.11 -1.19
N ARG A 50 1.13 -11.53 -0.28
CA ARG A 50 1.67 -12.25 0.88
C ARG A 50 0.57 -12.79 1.80
N LEU A 51 -0.51 -12.02 2.02
CA LEU A 51 -1.63 -12.48 2.82
C LEU A 51 -2.39 -13.63 2.12
N LYS A 52 -2.53 -13.57 0.78
CA LYS A 52 -3.17 -14.62 -0.01
C LYS A 52 -2.43 -15.95 0.03
N LEU A 53 -1.13 -15.98 0.33
CA LEU A 53 -0.37 -17.23 0.47
C LEU A 53 -0.99 -18.21 1.49
N VAL A 54 -1.78 -17.71 2.46
CA VAL A 54 -2.50 -18.55 3.43
C VAL A 54 -3.54 -19.46 2.78
N GLU A 55 -4.01 -19.16 1.56
CA GLU A 55 -4.92 -20.03 0.79
C GLU A 55 -4.35 -21.44 0.60
N ASN A 56 -3.02 -21.59 0.58
CA ASN A 56 -2.37 -22.89 0.44
C ASN A 56 -2.41 -23.73 1.73
N GLU A 57 -2.74 -23.12 2.87
CA GLU A 57 -2.65 -23.73 4.20
C GLU A 57 -4.04 -23.94 4.84
N ILE A 58 -5.12 -23.49 4.19
CA ILE A 58 -6.49 -23.57 4.72
C ILE A 58 -7.41 -24.36 3.79
N ALA A 59 -8.38 -25.05 4.38
CA ALA A 59 -9.39 -25.82 3.64
C ALA A 59 -10.68 -25.03 3.34
N CYS A 60 -10.70 -23.72 3.61
CA CYS A 60 -11.85 -22.86 3.40
C CYS A 60 -11.51 -21.67 2.50
N ASN A 61 -12.54 -21.01 1.96
CA ASN A 61 -12.35 -19.85 1.10
C ASN A 61 -11.80 -18.67 1.91
N LEU A 62 -10.69 -18.09 1.45
CA LEU A 62 -10.16 -16.85 2.01
C LEU A 62 -10.93 -15.64 1.47
N LYS A 63 -11.22 -14.69 2.35
CA LYS A 63 -11.67 -13.36 1.97
C LYS A 63 -10.88 -12.31 2.75
N ILE A 64 -10.15 -11.47 2.04
CA ILE A 64 -9.39 -10.35 2.62
C ILE A 64 -10.24 -9.09 2.46
N CYS A 65 -10.48 -8.37 3.55
CA CYS A 65 -11.18 -7.09 3.55
C CYS A 65 -10.27 -6.01 4.15
N TYR A 66 -9.82 -5.06 3.32
CA TYR A 66 -9.02 -3.92 3.76
C TYR A 66 -9.90 -2.92 4.50
N ALA A 67 -9.53 -2.57 5.73
CA ALA A 67 -10.28 -1.58 6.50
C ALA A 67 -10.04 -0.15 5.99
N ALA A 68 -11.04 0.45 5.35
CA ALA A 68 -10.92 1.75 4.67
C ALA A 68 -10.48 2.89 5.61
N LYS A 69 -10.79 2.80 6.91
CA LYS A 69 -10.33 3.75 7.93
C LYS A 69 -8.80 3.85 8.05
N ALA A 70 -8.04 2.83 7.61
CA ALA A 70 -6.59 2.86 7.65
C ALA A 70 -6.03 3.89 6.64
N ASN A 71 -6.61 3.95 5.45
CA ASN A 71 -6.39 5.01 4.46
C ASN A 71 -7.46 4.93 3.36
N SER A 72 -8.34 5.94 3.29
CA SER A 72 -9.43 6.00 2.31
C SER A 72 -9.12 6.90 1.11
N ASN A 73 -7.85 7.11 0.77
CA ASN A 73 -7.47 7.74 -0.48
C ASN A 73 -7.93 6.87 -1.66
N MET A 74 -8.57 7.47 -2.68
CA MET A 74 -9.15 6.75 -3.82
C MET A 74 -8.14 5.88 -4.56
N ALA A 75 -6.89 6.34 -4.70
CA ALA A 75 -5.84 5.57 -5.37
C ALA A 75 -5.49 4.31 -4.57
N ILE A 76 -5.34 4.43 -3.24
CA ILE A 76 -5.06 3.28 -2.36
C ILE A 76 -6.21 2.29 -2.38
N LEU A 77 -7.45 2.77 -2.25
CA LEU A 77 -8.64 1.92 -2.29
C LEU A 77 -8.74 1.16 -3.63
N ARG A 78 -8.46 1.82 -4.75
CA ARG A 78 -8.39 1.18 -6.08
C ARG A 78 -7.30 0.12 -6.13
N THR A 79 -6.08 0.45 -5.68
CA THR A 79 -4.95 -0.49 -5.67
C THR A 79 -5.26 -1.74 -4.84
N VAL A 80 -5.84 -1.61 -3.64
CA VAL A 80 -6.18 -2.79 -2.81
C VAL A 80 -7.27 -3.63 -3.47
N LYS A 81 -8.25 -3.00 -4.11
CA LYS A 81 -9.32 -3.70 -4.84
C LYS A 81 -8.77 -4.48 -6.03
N GLU A 82 -7.93 -3.84 -6.84
CA GLU A 82 -7.28 -4.47 -7.99
C GLU A 82 -6.28 -5.57 -7.60
N ALA A 83 -5.66 -5.46 -6.42
CA ALA A 83 -4.84 -6.53 -5.84
C ALA A 83 -5.69 -7.73 -5.35
N GLY A 84 -7.01 -7.64 -5.44
CA GLY A 84 -7.96 -8.71 -5.10
C GLY A 84 -8.33 -8.79 -3.63
N SER A 85 -8.23 -7.68 -2.89
CA SER A 85 -8.88 -7.51 -1.59
C SER A 85 -10.27 -6.88 -1.79
N ASP A 86 -11.23 -7.22 -0.94
CA ASP A 86 -12.42 -6.40 -0.75
C ASP A 86 -12.12 -5.25 0.23
N ILE A 87 -13.10 -4.36 0.43
CA ILE A 87 -12.96 -3.18 1.28
C ILE A 87 -14.03 -3.26 2.38
N GLU A 88 -13.58 -3.17 3.62
CA GLU A 88 -14.44 -2.98 4.79
C GLU A 88 -14.64 -1.47 5.00
N VAL A 89 -15.89 -1.08 5.27
CA VAL A 89 -16.33 0.30 5.38
C VAL A 89 -17.11 0.49 6.68
N ASN A 90 -16.94 1.65 7.33
CA ASN A 90 -17.55 1.97 8.63
C ASN A 90 -18.46 3.21 8.57
N SER A 91 -18.57 3.87 7.42
CA SER A 91 -19.37 5.08 7.23
C SER A 91 -19.96 5.16 5.83
N GLY A 92 -21.01 5.99 5.67
CA GLY A 92 -21.59 6.25 4.34
C GLY A 92 -20.60 6.87 3.35
N GLY A 93 -19.65 7.68 3.83
CA GLY A 93 -18.60 8.26 2.99
C GLY A 93 -17.59 7.22 2.48
N GLU A 94 -17.20 6.25 3.32
CA GLU A 94 -16.34 5.15 2.90
C GLU A 94 -17.05 4.19 1.94
N LEU A 95 -18.32 3.89 2.21
CA LEU A 95 -19.16 3.11 1.28
C LEU A 95 -19.25 3.80 -0.08
N TRP A 96 -19.51 5.11 -0.10
CA TRP A 96 -19.56 5.88 -1.34
C TRP A 96 -18.23 5.80 -2.12
N LYS A 97 -17.08 5.94 -1.44
CA LYS A 97 -15.76 5.82 -2.09
C LYS A 97 -15.54 4.43 -2.67
N ALA A 98 -15.87 3.38 -1.91
CA ALA A 98 -15.71 1.99 -2.34
C ALA A 98 -16.56 1.64 -3.57
N LEU A 99 -17.75 2.24 -3.70
CA LEU A 99 -18.63 2.06 -4.87
C LEU A 99 -18.17 2.83 -6.13
N LYS A 100 -17.17 3.71 -6.02
CA LYS A 100 -16.68 4.56 -7.11
C LYS A 100 -15.39 4.07 -7.76
N ILE A 101 -14.81 2.99 -7.24
CA ILE A 101 -13.55 2.43 -7.72
C ILE A 101 -13.75 1.11 -8.43
#